data_AF-A0A0L0LKX5-F1
#
_entry.id   AF-A0A0L0LKX5-F1
#
_cell.length_a   1.000
_cell.length_b   1.000
_cell.length_c   1.000
_cell.angle_alpha   90.00
_cell.angle_beta   90.00
_cell.angle_gamma   90.00
#
_symmetry.space_group_name_H-M   'P 1'
#
loop_
_entity.id
_entity.type
_entity.pdbx_description
1 polymer ?
#
loop_
_entity_poly.entity_id
_entity_poly.type
_entity_poly.pdbx_seq_one_letter_code
_entity_poly.pdbx_strand_id
1 'polypeptide(L)'
;MLTNPLQFDSLPELLTGVLSGLVEIGVIVLIIAFVWVGFSFVRAQGKPAELEKAKAAFLWTVIGGAILLGAQGIATLVEATVTGL
;
A
#
# COMPACT_ATOMS: atom_id res chain seq x y z
N MET A 1 13.05 -22.19 29.76
CA MET A 1 12.07 -21.98 28.67
C MET A 1 12.67 -20.90 27.79
N LEU A 2 13.00 -21.19 26.54
CA LEU A 2 13.60 -20.19 25.64
C LEU A 2 12.47 -19.26 25.19
N THR A 3 12.43 -18.04 25.75
CA THR A 3 11.53 -16.98 25.28
C THR A 3 11.90 -16.67 23.84
N ASN A 4 10.95 -16.89 22.92
CA ASN A 4 11.12 -16.55 21.53
C ASN A 4 11.33 -15.03 21.40
N PRO A 5 12.48 -14.55 20.91
CA PRO A 5 12.73 -13.11 20.71
C PRO A 5 11.91 -12.54 19.53
N LEU A 6 11.36 -13.42 18.70
CA LEU A 6 10.36 -13.10 17.69
C LEU A 6 9.01 -13.34 18.37
N GLN A 7 8.19 -12.31 18.59
CA GLN A 7 6.94 -12.38 19.36
C GLN A 7 5.81 -13.17 18.64
N PHE A 8 6.14 -14.23 17.91
CA PHE A 8 5.23 -15.03 17.10
C PHE A 8 5.30 -16.48 17.54
N ASP A 9 4.15 -17.10 17.80
CA ASP A 9 4.07 -18.45 18.34
C ASP A 9 3.98 -19.51 17.23
N SER A 10 3.80 -19.08 15.97
CA SER A 10 3.74 -19.98 14.80
C SER A 10 4.21 -19.35 13.48
N LEU A 11 4.59 -20.18 12.50
CA LEU A 11 4.98 -19.73 11.15
C LEU A 11 3.90 -18.90 10.44
N PRO A 12 2.59 -19.25 10.51
CA PRO A 12 1.53 -18.43 9.94
C PRO A 12 1.48 -17.03 10.55
N GLU A 13 1.66 -16.92 11.87
CA GLU A 13 1.59 -15.66 12.62
C GLU A 13 2.74 -14.71 12.28
N LEU A 14 3.94 -15.26 12.07
CA LEU A 14 5.08 -14.50 11.57
C LEU A 14 4.82 -13.98 10.16
N LEU A 15 4.22 -14.80 9.28
CA LEU A 15 3.83 -14.39 7.93
C LEU A 15 2.79 -13.26 7.96
N THR A 16 1.72 -13.38 8.75
CA THR A 16 0.73 -12.30 8.87
C THR A 16 1.33 -11.02 9.46
N GLY A 17 2.22 -11.12 10.45
CA GLY A 17 2.92 -9.95 11.01
C GLY A 17 3.84 -9.25 10.01
N VAL A 18 4.55 -10.01 9.17
CA VAL A 18 5.38 -9.44 8.10
C VAL A 18 4.52 -8.80 7.01
N LEU A 19 3.45 -9.48 6.60
CA LEU A 19 2.52 -8.95 5.58
C LEU A 19 1.82 -7.67 6.07
N SER A 20 1.36 -7.61 7.32
CA SER A 20 0.72 -6.42 7.87
C SER A 20 1.69 -5.24 7.94
N GLY A 21 2.94 -5.47 8.37
CA GLY A 21 3.99 -4.45 8.36
C GLY A 21 4.32 -3.93 6.96
N LEU A 22 4.36 -4.81 5.96
CA LEU A 22 4.52 -4.42 4.55
C LEU A 22 3.38 -3.52 4.05
N VAL A 23 2.14 -3.86 4.42
CA VAL A 23 0.96 -3.06 4.06
C VAL A 23 1.02 -1.68 4.72
N GLU A 24 1.38 -1.60 6.00
CA GLU A 24 1.51 -0.34 6.73
C GLU A 24 2.56 0.59 6.09
N ILE A 25 3.74 0.06 5.77
CA ILE A 25 4.78 0.80 5.04
C ILE A 25 4.26 1.24 3.67
N GLY A 26 3.55 0.35 2.97
CA GLY A 26 2.92 0.64 1.68
C GLY A 26 1.99 1.85 1.74
N VAL A 27 1.18 1.98 2.79
CA VAL A 27 0.26 3.13 2.98
C VAL A 27 1.06 4.43 3.14
N ILE A 28 2.12 4.43 3.95
CA ILE A 28 2.96 5.61 4.15
C ILE A 28 3.62 6.05 2.84
N VAL A 29 4.18 5.10 2.09
CA VAL A 29 4.77 5.36 0.77
C VAL A 29 3.74 5.92 -0.21
N LEU A 30 2.52 5.40 -0.19
CA LEU A 30 1.43 5.88 -1.03
C LEU A 30 1.12 7.36 -0.79
N ILE A 31 1.04 7.78 0.47
CA ILE A 31 0.78 9.17 0.85
C ILE A 31 1.88 10.08 0.30
N ILE A 32 3.15 9.70 0.48
CA ILE A 32 4.30 10.46 -0.04
C ILE A 32 4.24 10.55 -1.57
N ALA A 33 3.88 9.45 -2.25
CA ALA A 33 3.75 9.43 -3.70
C ALA A 33 2.66 10.40 -4.19
N PHE A 34 1.50 10.46 -3.51
CA PHE A 34 0.45 11.44 -3.85
C PHE A 34 0.91 12.88 -3.70
N VAL A 35 1.61 13.21 -2.60
CA VAL A 35 2.18 14.54 -2.39
C VAL A 35 3.19 14.89 -3.49
N TRP A 36 4.06 13.95 -3.84
CA TRP A 36 5.04 14.12 -4.91
C TRP A 36 4.40 14.38 -6.28
N VAL A 37 3.37 13.60 -6.62
CA VAL A 37 2.63 13.79 -7.86
C VAL A 37 1.94 15.15 -7.90
N GLY A 38 1.29 15.56 -6.81
CA GLY A 38 0.68 16.89 -6.69
C GLY A 38 1.70 18.01 -6.91
N PHE A 39 2.87 17.89 -6.30
CA PHE A 39 3.99 18.81 -6.52
C PHE A 39 4.48 18.79 -7.98
N SER A 40 4.57 17.63 -8.61
CA SER A 40 4.99 17.49 -10.01
C SER A 40 4.06 18.23 -10.98
N PHE A 41 2.75 18.19 -10.74
CA PHE A 41 1.78 18.98 -11.53
C PHE A 41 2.00 20.48 -11.40
N VAL A 42 2.28 20.97 -10.18
CA VAL A 42 2.59 22.39 -9.94
C VAL A 42 3.91 22.78 -10.60
N ARG A 43 4.94 21.93 -10.47
CA ARG A 43 6.28 22.14 -11.04
C ARG A 43 6.27 22.17 -12.57
N ALA A 44 5.36 21.45 -13.22
CA ALA A 44 5.27 21.42 -14.67
C ALA A 44 4.97 22.80 -15.29
N GLN A 45 4.36 23.73 -14.53
CA GLN A 45 4.11 25.12 -14.96
C GLN A 45 3.47 25.24 -16.35
N GLY A 46 2.64 24.27 -16.77
CA GLY A 46 2.00 24.27 -18.08
C GLY A 46 2.85 23.70 -19.23
N LYS A 47 4.09 23.26 -18.99
CA LYS A 47 4.92 22.61 -20.01
C LYS A 47 4.34 21.24 -20.36
N PRO A 48 3.96 20.98 -21.63
CA PRO A 48 3.21 19.79 -22.01
C PRO A 48 3.95 18.48 -21.68
N ALA A 49 5.26 18.42 -21.94
CA ALA A 49 6.06 17.23 -21.65
C ALA A 49 6.15 16.89 -20.15
N GLU A 50 6.21 17.90 -19.28
CA GLU A 50 6.27 17.69 -17.83
C GLU A 50 4.88 17.35 -17.26
N LEU A 51 3.82 17.90 -17.85
CA LEU A 51 2.44 17.53 -17.51
C LEU A 51 2.12 16.08 -17.87
N GLU A 52 2.61 15.58 -19.01
CA GLU A 52 2.45 14.17 -19.37
C GLU A 52 3.16 13.24 -18.38
N LYS A 53 4.38 13.60 -17.94
CA LYS A 53 5.09 12.86 -16.89
C LYS A 53 4.31 12.88 -15.57
N ALA A 54 3.79 14.04 -15.16
CA ALA A 54 2.99 14.15 -13.93
C ALA A 54 1.72 13.30 -13.99
N LYS A 55 1.03 13.26 -15.15
CA LYS A 55 -0.12 12.39 -15.38
C LYS A 55 0.25 10.92 -15.34
N ALA A 56 1.35 10.51 -15.95
CA ALA A 56 1.82 9.13 -15.89
C ALA A 56 2.12 8.72 -14.44
N ALA A 57 2.84 9.56 -13.69
CA ALA A 57 3.13 9.32 -12.28
C ALA A 57 1.85 9.23 -11.43
N PHE A 58 0.86 10.07 -11.70
CA PHE A 58 -0.46 10.01 -11.05
C PHE A 58 -1.16 8.68 -11.30
N LEU A 59 -1.24 8.23 -12.56
CA LEU A 59 -1.88 6.97 -12.90
C LEU A 59 -1.22 5.80 -12.17
N TRP A 60 0.11 5.74 -12.14
CA TRP A 60 0.83 4.70 -11.40
C TRP A 60 0.58 4.76 -9.89
N THR A 61 0.49 5.97 -9.31
CA THR A 61 0.18 6.15 -7.89
C THR A 61 -1.24 5.70 -7.55
N VAL A 62 -2.21 6.01 -8.42
CA VAL A 62 -3.60 5.56 -8.27
C VAL A 62 -3.71 4.04 -8.40
N ILE A 63 -3.01 3.43 -9.36
CA ILE A 63 -2.97 1.97 -9.52
C ILE A 63 -2.36 1.32 -8.27
N GLY A 64 -1.25 1.84 -7.76
CA GLY A 64 -0.63 1.37 -6.52
C GLY A 64 -1.59 1.45 -5.33
N GLY A 65 -2.34 2.55 -5.22
CA GLY A 65 -3.35 2.75 -4.16
C GLY A 65 -4.52 1.79 -4.29
N ALA A 66 -5.03 1.59 -5.51
CA ALA A 66 -6.10 0.66 -5.80
C ALA A 66 -5.71 -0.79 -5.47
N ILE A 67 -4.45 -1.19 -5.74
CA ILE A 67 -3.94 -2.51 -5.36
C ILE A 67 -3.89 -2.64 -3.84
N LEU A 68 -3.38 -1.64 -3.13
CA LEU A 68 -3.28 -1.66 -1.67
C LEU A 68 -4.66 -1.79 -1.00
N LEU A 69 -5.61 -0.96 -1.43
CA LEU A 69 -6.99 -0.98 -0.94
C LEU A 69 -7.73 -2.24 -1.37
N GLY A 70 -7.50 -2.71 -2.60
CA GLY A 70 -8.08 -3.95 -3.13
C GLY A 70 -7.62 -5.18 -2.36
N ALA A 71 -6.34 -5.25 -1.99
CA ALA A 71 -5.79 -6.35 -1.19
C ALA A 71 -6.46 -6.41 0.19
N GLN A 72 -6.63 -5.28 0.88
CA GLN A 72 -7.32 -5.22 2.17
C GLN A 72 -8.80 -5.59 2.02
N GLY A 73 -9.48 -5.06 1.00
CA GLY A 73 -10.89 -5.37 0.73
C GLY A 73 -11.12 -6.86 0.49
N ILE A 74 -10.25 -7.52 -0.29
CA ILE A 74 -10.32 -8.97 -0.51
C ILE A 74 -10.04 -9.73 0.78
N ALA A 75 -9.04 -9.33 1.57
CA ALA A 75 -8.73 -9.99 2.84
C ALA A 75 -9.93 -9.95 3.81
N THR A 76 -10.57 -8.79 3.96
CA THR A 76 -11.78 -8.65 4.80
C THR A 76 -12.95 -9.49 4.29
N LEU A 77 -13.15 -9.57 2.97
CA LEU A 77 -14.19 -10.42 2.39
C LEU A 77 -13.96 -11.91 2.65
N VAL A 78 -12.70 -12.35 2.56
CA VAL A 78 -12.33 -13.75 2.85
C VAL A 78 -12.52 -14.05 4.34
N GLU A 79 -12.06 -13.17 5.24
CA GLU A 79 -12.27 -13.29 6.68
C GLU A 79 -13.77 -13.34 7.04
N ALA A 80 -14.57 -12.47 6.45
CA ALA A 80 -16.02 -12.45 6.64
C ALA A 80 -16.69 -13.74 6.17
N THR A 81 -16.20 -14.35 5.08
CA THR A 81 -16.73 -15.63 4.57
C THR A 81 -16.34 -16.80 5.47
N VAL A 82 -15.12 -16.80 6.02
CA VAL A 82 -14.61 -17.84 6.92
C VAL A 82 -15.28 -17.76 8.30
N THR A 83 -15.61 -16.55 8.76
CA THR A 83 -16.23 -16.31 10.08
C THR A 83 -17.78 -16.33 10.01
N GLY A 84 -18.34 -16.22 8.81
CA GLY A 84 -19.76 -16.02 8.53
C GLY A 84 -20.49 -17.23 7.96
N LEU A 85 -19.92 -18.43 8.08
CA LEU A 85 -20.66 -19.69 8.12
C LEU A 85 -20.54 -20.31 9.52
#